data_AF-A0A957ZK78-F1
#
_entry.id   AF-A0A957ZK78-F1
#
_cell.length_a   1.000
_cell.length_b   1.000
_cell.length_c   1.000
_cell.angle_alpha   90.00
_cell.angle_beta   90.00
_cell.angle_gamma   90.00
#
_symmetry.space_group_name_H-M   'P 1'
#
loop_
_entity.id
_entity.type
_entity.pdbx_description
1 polymer ?
#
loop_
_entity_poly.entity_id
_entity_poly.type
_entity_poly.pdbx_seq_one_letter_code
_entity_poly.pdbx_strand_id
1 'polypeptide(L)'
;GNEQALGHAFHITSDEVQTWNQIYQTIAGALGVEARIVHIPSDFIAQAAPQLSGSLLGDKTWSAVFDNTKIKTFVPGYQATIPFREGIRRTLAWFEEDKQRQRIDESVNAEMDRILEQYLGDGQDGRRK
;
A
#
# COMPACT_ATOMS: atom_id res chain seq x y z
N GLY A 1 27.32 18.12 -5.58
CA GLY A 1 26.35 18.06 -4.45
C GLY A 1 25.90 19.46 -4.11
N ASN A 2 24.82 19.62 -3.35
CA ASN A 2 24.35 20.94 -2.87
C ASN A 2 24.74 21.08 -1.39
N GLU A 3 25.69 21.97 -1.07
CA GLU A 3 26.18 22.18 0.32
C GLU A 3 25.08 22.64 1.27
N GLN A 4 24.09 23.39 0.76
CA GLN A 4 22.96 23.85 1.57
C GLN A 4 22.09 22.67 2.05
N ALA A 5 22.16 21.51 1.40
CA ALA A 5 21.38 20.33 1.80
C ALA A 5 21.92 19.63 3.06
N LEU A 6 23.12 19.97 3.53
CA LEU A 6 23.72 19.38 4.74
C LEU A 6 22.86 19.68 5.97
N GLY A 7 22.59 18.65 6.77
CA GLY A 7 21.78 18.77 8.00
C GLY A 7 20.27 18.81 7.79
N HIS A 8 19.77 18.64 6.55
CA HIS A 8 18.34 18.60 6.27
C HIS A 8 17.85 17.18 5.97
N ALA A 9 16.66 16.84 6.50
CA ALA A 9 15.87 15.72 6.04
C ALA A 9 14.92 16.14 4.90
N PHE A 10 14.71 15.27 3.92
CA PHE A 10 13.84 15.50 2.76
C PHE A 10 12.92 14.30 2.54
N HIS A 11 11.68 14.57 2.16
CA HIS A 11 10.84 13.57 1.51
C HIS A 11 11.22 13.54 0.02
N ILE A 12 11.38 12.34 -0.53
CA ILE A 12 11.62 12.12 -1.96
C ILE A 12 10.45 11.28 -2.46
N THR A 13 9.33 11.95 -2.73
CA THR A 13 8.08 11.30 -3.15
C THR A 13 7.47 12.03 -4.36
N SER A 14 6.43 11.44 -4.94
CA SER A 14 5.60 12.10 -5.95
C SER A 14 4.60 13.07 -5.32
N ASP A 15 4.02 13.95 -6.15
CA ASP A 15 2.85 14.75 -5.75
C ASP A 15 1.53 13.98 -5.88
N GLU A 16 1.56 12.76 -6.42
CA GLU A 16 0.38 11.90 -6.48
C GLU A 16 -0.06 11.45 -5.08
N VAL A 17 -1.34 11.66 -4.78
CA VAL A 17 -1.99 11.18 -3.56
C VAL A 17 -3.00 10.11 -3.96
N GLN A 18 -2.85 8.92 -3.37
CA GLN A 18 -3.67 7.75 -3.70
C GLN A 18 -4.25 7.15 -2.43
N THR A 19 -5.53 6.78 -2.49
CA THR A 19 -6.16 5.94 -1.47
C THR A 19 -5.76 4.48 -1.64
N TRP A 20 -5.90 3.68 -0.57
CA TRP A 20 -5.72 2.23 -0.64
C TRP A 20 -6.57 1.59 -1.75
N ASN A 21 -7.83 2.02 -1.91
CA ASN A 21 -8.71 1.53 -2.98
C ASN A 21 -8.14 1.82 -4.38
N GLN A 22 -7.68 3.06 -4.63
CA GLN A 22 -7.10 3.44 -5.92
C GLN A 22 -5.82 2.64 -6.23
N ILE A 23 -4.98 2.40 -5.23
CA ILE A 23 -3.77 1.58 -5.38
C ILE A 23 -4.15 0.17 -5.86
N TYR A 24 -5.05 -0.52 -5.16
CA TYR A 24 -5.45 -1.89 -5.50
C TYR A 24 -6.22 -1.96 -6.83
N GLN A 25 -7.10 -0.99 -7.12
CA GLN A 25 -7.78 -0.90 -8.41
C GLN A 25 -6.80 -0.68 -9.56
N THR A 26 -5.76 0.14 -9.37
CA THR A 26 -4.73 0.39 -10.39
C THR A 26 -3.91 -0.88 -10.65
N ILE A 27 -3.54 -1.61 -9.60
CA ILE A 27 -2.84 -2.91 -9.72
C ILE A 27 -3.71 -3.91 -10.49
N ALA A 28 -4.97 -4.07 -10.09
CA ALA A 28 -5.89 -5.01 -10.74
C ALA A 28 -6.14 -4.67 -12.22
N GLY A 29 -6.31 -3.37 -12.53
CA GLY A 29 -6.42 -2.89 -13.90
C GLY A 29 -5.17 -3.20 -14.74
N ALA A 30 -3.98 -3.09 -14.16
CA ALA A 30 -2.73 -3.45 -14.85
C ALA A 30 -2.60 -4.96 -15.10
N LEU A 31 -3.20 -5.79 -14.24
CA LEU A 31 -3.30 -7.25 -14.40
C LEU A 31 -4.47 -7.69 -15.29
N GLY A 32 -5.36 -6.78 -15.70
CA GLY A 32 -6.56 -7.11 -16.48
C GLY A 32 -7.65 -7.83 -15.68
N VAL A 33 -7.67 -7.68 -14.35
CA VAL A 33 -8.62 -8.32 -13.44
C VAL A 33 -9.40 -7.27 -12.62
N GLU A 34 -10.48 -7.70 -11.98
CA GLU A 34 -11.27 -6.85 -11.07
C GLU A 34 -10.72 -6.94 -9.63
N ALA A 35 -10.56 -5.80 -8.97
CA ALA A 35 -10.20 -5.75 -7.55
C ALA A 35 -11.43 -6.04 -6.67
N ARG A 36 -11.45 -7.20 -6.00
CA ARG A 36 -12.44 -7.54 -4.97
C ARG A 36 -11.96 -7.05 -3.61
N ILE A 37 -12.44 -5.88 -3.17
CA ILE A 37 -11.95 -5.22 -1.95
C ILE A 37 -12.95 -5.44 -0.81
N VAL A 38 -12.44 -5.92 0.34
CA VAL A 38 -13.17 -6.00 1.61
C VAL A 38 -12.54 -5.02 2.58
N HIS A 39 -13.36 -4.16 3.20
CA HIS A 39 -12.91 -3.19 4.20
C HIS A 39 -13.11 -3.75 5.60
N ILE A 40 -12.01 -3.98 6.32
CA ILE A 40 -12.02 -4.49 7.69
C ILE A 40 -11.38 -3.45 8.62
N PRO A 41 -11.98 -3.12 9.78
CA PRO A 41 -11.38 -2.21 10.76
C PRO A 41 -9.98 -2.66 11.20
N SER A 42 -9.03 -1.72 11.29
CA SER A 42 -7.65 -2.03 11.65
C SER A 42 -7.50 -2.65 13.04
N ASP A 43 -8.34 -2.24 14.00
CA ASP A 43 -8.37 -2.76 15.37
C ASP A 43 -8.87 -4.21 15.42
N PHE A 44 -9.81 -4.58 14.56
CA PHE A 44 -10.22 -5.98 14.37
C PHE A 44 -9.06 -6.81 13.81
N ILE A 45 -8.40 -6.34 12.74
CA ILE A 45 -7.26 -7.07 12.15
C ILE A 45 -6.14 -7.22 13.17
N ALA A 46 -5.85 -6.19 13.96
CA ALA A 46 -4.82 -6.24 15.00
C ALA A 46 -5.16 -7.25 16.12
N GLN A 47 -6.43 -7.49 16.42
CA GLN A 47 -6.84 -8.53 17.36
C GLN A 47 -6.72 -9.93 16.76
N ALA A 48 -7.14 -10.11 15.50
CA ALA A 48 -7.08 -11.39 14.80
C ALA A 48 -5.65 -11.81 14.40
N ALA A 49 -4.77 -10.83 14.14
CA ALA A 49 -3.38 -11.00 13.73
C ALA A 49 -2.46 -10.01 14.49
N PRO A 50 -2.15 -10.28 15.78
CA PRO A 50 -1.41 -9.37 16.65
C PRO A 50 -0.06 -8.89 16.10
N GLN A 51 0.63 -9.71 15.31
CA GLN A 51 1.89 -9.35 14.65
C GLN A 51 1.76 -8.19 13.65
N LEU A 52 0.56 -7.96 13.10
CA LEU A 52 0.30 -6.84 12.19
C LEU A 52 0.04 -5.52 12.92
N SER A 53 -0.19 -5.53 14.23
CA SER A 53 -0.61 -4.35 15.02
C SER A 53 0.32 -3.16 14.83
N GLY A 54 1.64 -3.36 14.92
CA GLY A 54 2.62 -2.27 14.78
C GLY A 54 2.56 -1.63 13.38
N SER A 55 2.47 -2.46 12.35
CA SER A 55 2.45 -1.99 10.96
C SER A 55 1.10 -1.38 10.56
N LEU A 56 -0.02 -1.89 11.09
CA LEU A 56 -1.35 -1.38 10.76
C LEU A 56 -1.71 -0.15 11.57
N LEU A 57 -1.63 -0.22 12.90
CA LEU A 57 -2.10 0.85 13.78
C LEU A 57 -1.11 2.02 13.87
N GLY A 58 0.19 1.72 13.75
CA GLY A 58 1.24 2.73 13.80
C GLY A 58 1.46 3.48 12.48
N ASP A 59 1.11 2.87 11.35
CA ASP A 59 1.47 3.38 10.02
C ASP A 59 0.24 3.38 9.08
N LYS A 60 -0.23 2.22 8.63
CA LYS A 60 -1.21 2.12 7.52
C LYS A 60 -2.61 2.67 7.79
N THR A 61 -2.98 2.83 9.06
CA THR A 61 -4.28 3.41 9.47
C THR A 61 -4.32 4.92 9.24
N TRP A 62 -3.16 5.58 9.23
CA TRP A 62 -3.06 7.03 9.07
C TRP A 62 -2.76 7.38 7.62
N SER A 63 -3.32 8.51 7.16
CA SER A 63 -3.00 9.04 5.83
C SER A 63 -1.61 9.67 5.83
N ALA A 64 -0.73 9.24 4.93
CA ALA A 64 0.58 9.82 4.71
C ALA A 64 0.58 10.64 3.42
N VAL A 65 0.38 11.96 3.53
CA VAL A 65 0.46 12.93 2.42
C VAL A 65 1.67 13.82 2.65
N PHE A 66 2.57 13.88 1.67
CA PHE A 66 3.85 14.55 1.81
C PHE A 66 3.90 15.89 1.08
N ASP A 67 4.44 16.91 1.74
CA ASP A 67 4.81 18.17 1.11
C ASP A 67 6.19 18.06 0.46
N ASN A 68 6.24 18.18 -0.87
CA ASN A 68 7.46 18.16 -1.67
C ASN A 68 8.07 19.55 -1.92
N THR A 69 7.50 20.63 -1.33
CA THR A 69 7.99 22.01 -1.52
C THR A 69 9.48 22.12 -1.14
N LYS A 70 9.89 21.50 -0.03
CA LYS A 70 11.28 21.58 0.43
C LYS A 70 12.28 21.02 -0.57
N ILE A 71 12.04 19.82 -1.12
CA ILE A 71 12.96 19.22 -2.09
C ILE A 71 12.96 20.00 -3.40
N LYS A 72 11.79 20.51 -3.85
CA LYS A 72 11.66 21.34 -5.06
C LYS A 72 12.37 22.69 -4.93
N THR A 73 12.42 23.28 -3.74
CA THR A 73 13.20 24.51 -3.50
C THR A 73 14.70 24.25 -3.62
N PHE A 74 15.19 23.14 -3.07
CA PHE A 74 16.63 22.81 -3.10
C PHE A 74 17.08 22.22 -4.44
N VAL A 75 16.15 21.60 -5.16
CA VAL A 75 16.37 20.96 -6.46
C VAL A 75 15.19 21.33 -7.38
N PRO A 76 15.22 22.50 -8.04
CA PRO A 76 14.10 22.97 -8.88
C PRO A 76 13.71 22.03 -10.03
N GLY A 77 14.65 21.20 -10.49
CA GLY A 77 14.38 20.17 -11.50
C GLY A 77 13.79 18.87 -10.96
N TYR A 78 13.58 18.75 -9.65
CA TYR A 78 13.01 17.54 -9.06
C TYR A 78 11.54 17.41 -9.45
N GLN A 79 11.23 16.32 -10.17
CA GLN A 79 9.89 15.93 -10.52
C GLN A 79 9.81 14.41 -10.60
N ALA A 80 8.83 13.81 -9.92
CA ALA A 80 8.48 12.41 -10.13
C ALA A 80 7.69 12.31 -11.44
N THR A 81 8.32 11.83 -12.51
CA THR A 81 7.73 11.80 -13.86
C THR A 81 7.04 10.50 -14.23
N ILE A 82 7.13 9.47 -13.38
CA ILE A 82 6.52 8.18 -13.59
C ILE A 82 5.27 8.09 -12.69
N PRO A 83 4.05 8.14 -13.27
CA PRO A 83 2.83 7.96 -12.50
C PRO A 83 2.73 6.56 -11.89
N PHE A 84 1.99 6.41 -10.78
CA PHE A 84 1.86 5.10 -10.11
C PHE A 84 1.38 4.00 -11.07
N ARG A 85 0.42 4.30 -11.93
CA ARG A 85 -0.11 3.37 -12.95
C ARG A 85 0.95 2.84 -13.92
N GLU A 86 1.92 3.66 -14.29
CA GLU A 86 3.00 3.24 -15.20
C GLU A 86 4.09 2.52 -14.42
N GLY A 87 4.39 2.98 -13.20
CA GLY A 87 5.30 2.30 -12.29
C GLY A 87 4.88 0.85 -12.03
N ILE A 88 3.61 0.62 -11.66
CA ILE A 88 3.13 -0.74 -11.39
C ILE A 88 3.15 -1.63 -12.63
N ARG A 89 2.81 -1.09 -13.81
CA ARG A 89 2.88 -1.84 -15.07
C ARG A 89 4.31 -2.32 -15.37
N ARG A 90 5.31 -1.48 -15.14
CA ARG A 90 6.74 -1.86 -15.28
C ARG A 90 7.14 -2.92 -14.26
N THR A 91 6.70 -2.78 -13.02
CA THR A 91 6.94 -3.77 -11.96
C THR A 91 6.36 -5.13 -12.33
N LEU A 92 5.11 -5.17 -12.81
CA LEU A 92 4.46 -6.42 -13.23
C LEU A 92 5.19 -7.07 -14.42
N ALA A 93 5.55 -6.29 -15.45
CA ALA A 93 6.33 -6.80 -16.57
C ALA A 93 7.66 -7.43 -16.12
N TRP A 94 8.36 -6.80 -15.17
CA TRP A 94 9.57 -7.35 -14.58
C TRP A 94 9.33 -8.66 -13.80
N PHE A 95 8.20 -8.80 -13.09
CA PHE A 95 7.82 -10.07 -12.46
C PHE A 95 7.44 -11.16 -13.48
N GLU A 96 6.88 -10.79 -14.62
CA GLU A 96 6.47 -11.72 -15.68
C GLU A 96 7.64 -12.30 -16.48
N GLU A 97 8.75 -11.57 -16.56
CA GLU A 97 9.98 -12.01 -17.23
C GLU A 97 10.60 -13.27 -16.60
N ASP A 98 10.37 -13.53 -15.31
CA ASP A 98 10.97 -14.65 -14.60
C ASP A 98 10.06 -15.20 -13.49
N LYS A 99 9.60 -16.44 -13.67
CA LYS A 99 8.74 -17.14 -12.71
C LYS A 99 9.38 -17.31 -11.33
N GLN A 100 10.71 -17.31 -11.21
CA GLN A 100 11.37 -17.40 -9.91
C GLN A 100 11.16 -16.17 -9.01
N ARG A 101 10.70 -15.04 -9.60
CA ARG A 101 10.33 -13.81 -8.89
C ARG A 101 8.90 -13.87 -8.36
N GLN A 102 8.06 -14.73 -8.93
CA GLN A 102 6.65 -14.90 -8.56
C GLN A 102 6.51 -15.88 -7.38
N ARG A 103 7.16 -15.57 -6.26
CA ARG A 103 7.12 -16.40 -5.05
C ARG A 103 5.87 -16.10 -4.25
N ILE A 104 5.11 -17.15 -3.95
CA ILE A 104 3.90 -17.07 -3.13
C ILE A 104 4.23 -17.66 -1.76
N ASP A 105 3.87 -16.94 -0.70
CA ASP A 105 3.91 -17.43 0.67
C ASP A 105 2.49 -17.85 1.08
N GLU A 106 2.23 -19.15 1.07
CA GLU A 106 0.90 -19.70 1.40
C GLU A 106 0.49 -19.41 2.85
N SER A 107 1.44 -19.15 3.76
CA SER A 107 1.10 -18.78 5.13
C SER A 107 0.39 -17.42 5.20
N VAL A 108 0.74 -16.49 4.30
CA VAL A 108 0.08 -15.19 4.19
C VAL A 108 -1.34 -15.37 3.67
N ASN A 109 -1.55 -16.20 2.66
CA ASN A 109 -2.88 -16.50 2.13
C ASN A 109 -3.79 -17.09 3.22
N ALA A 110 -3.31 -18.12 3.93
CA ALA A 110 -4.07 -18.76 5.00
C ALA A 110 -4.39 -17.81 6.17
N GLU A 111 -3.53 -16.83 6.45
CA GLU A 111 -3.81 -15.78 7.43
C GLU A 111 -4.89 -14.82 6.96
N MET A 112 -4.84 -14.36 5.71
CA MET A 112 -5.87 -13.48 5.14
C MET A 112 -7.24 -14.17 5.11
N ASP A 113 -7.29 -15.45 4.70
CA ASP A 113 -8.52 -16.24 4.68
C ASP A 113 -9.13 -16.37 6.09
N ARG A 114 -8.30 -16.64 7.11
CA ARG A 114 -8.76 -16.73 8.50
C ARG A 114 -9.36 -15.42 9.00
N ILE A 115 -8.73 -14.28 8.69
CA ILE A 115 -9.24 -12.95 9.08
C ILE A 115 -10.58 -12.68 8.39
N LEU A 116 -10.69 -13.02 7.10
CA LEU A 116 -11.92 -12.86 6.33
C LEU A 116 -13.05 -13.74 6.87
N GLU A 117 -12.78 -15.02 7.13
CA GLU A 117 -13.76 -15.95 7.70
C GLU A 117 -14.28 -15.46 9.06
N GLN A 118 -13.39 -15.02 9.94
CA GLN A 118 -13.78 -14.48 11.24
C GLN A 118 -14.65 -13.22 11.08
N TYR A 119 -14.22 -12.27 10.24
CA TYR A 119 -14.94 -11.01 10.04
C TYR A 119 -16.32 -11.21 9.41
N LEU A 120 -16.41 -12.08 8.40
CA LEU A 120 -17.67 -12.37 7.69
C LEU A 120 -18.60 -13.26 8.51
N GLY A 121 -18.06 -14.18 9.32
CA GLY A 121 -18.81 -15.01 10.25
C GLY A 121 -19.43 -14.18 11.38
N ASP A 122 -18.64 -13.28 11.98
CA ASP A 122 -19.12 -12.35 13.01
C ASP A 122 -20.18 -11.37 12.44
N GLY A 123 -20.03 -10.99 11.17
CA GLY A 123 -21.00 -10.17 10.44
C GLY A 123 -22.37 -10.83 10.22
N GLN A 124 -22.48 -12.16 10.31
CA GLN A 124 -23.76 -12.87 10.24
C GLN A 124 -24.43 -13.07 11.60
N ASP A 125 -23.67 -13.06 12.70
CA ASP A 125 -24.20 -13.14 14.07
C ASP A 125 -24.51 -11.74 14.67
N GLY A 126 -23.99 -10.68 14.03
CA GLY A 126 -24.08 -9.26 14.43
C GLY A 126 -25.45 -8.57 14.30
N ARG A 127 -26.57 -9.28 14.11
CA ARG A 127 -27.91 -8.77 14.48
C ARG A 127 -28.14 -8.84 16.00
N ARG A 128 -27.12 -8.61 16.81
CA ARG A 128 -27.25 -8.45 18.25
C ARG A 128 -26.41 -7.27 18.74
N LYS A 129 -27.19 -6.19 18.95
CA LYS A 129 -26.97 -4.95 19.71
C LYS A 129 -26.31 -3.80 18.97
#